data_AF-A0A134BEG9-F1
#
_entry.id   AF-A0A134BEG9-F1
#
_cell.length_a   1.000
_cell.length_b   1.000
_cell.length_c   1.000
_cell.angle_alpha   90.00
_cell.angle_beta   90.00
_cell.angle_gamma   90.00
#
_symmetry.space_group_name_H-M   'P 1'
#
loop_
_entity.id
_entity.type
_entity.pdbx_description
1 polymer ?
#
loop_
_entity_poly.entity_id
_entity_poly.type
_entity_poly.pdbx_seq_one_letter_code
_entity_poly.pdbx_strand_id
1 'polypeptide(L)'
;MRNSYRIWGFVTLGLLLAQFVIILLSWLVTAAMPEEPLRSLLSSEGVRWYFGHMIENFSSPYLSWLLLLCVALGAVKSSRIFSIKFPLTFRQRLALQLVGVELLIFLAIIASLTLLPHAILLSVTGHLYPSSFSQGIIPIGAFALIAFSISYAVVCGEVQKIEDAFSMLTAGIITAAPLFVVYLLAVQLYASAVFMLTVN
;
A
#
# COMPACT_ATOMS: atom_id res chain seq x y z
N MET A 1 8.91 -3.46 -21.89
CA MET A 1 8.21 -2.29 -21.27
C MET A 1 6.94 -1.87 -22.02
N ARG A 2 6.97 -1.65 -23.35
CA ARG A 2 5.81 -1.19 -24.16
C ARG A 2 4.52 -2.03 -24.06
N ASN A 3 4.63 -3.37 -23.93
CA ASN A 3 3.46 -4.25 -23.86
C ASN A 3 2.73 -4.20 -22.50
N SER A 4 3.44 -3.89 -21.41
CA SER A 4 2.86 -3.80 -20.06
C SER A 4 1.96 -2.56 -19.93
N TYR A 5 2.44 -1.40 -20.38
CA TYR A 5 1.65 -0.16 -20.39
C TYR A 5 0.39 -0.25 -21.25
N ARG A 6 0.40 -1.08 -22.31
CA ARG A 6 -0.78 -1.34 -23.12
C ARG A 6 -1.88 -2.03 -22.30
N ILE A 7 -1.52 -3.03 -21.49
CA ILE A 7 -2.47 -3.72 -20.59
C ILE A 7 -3.01 -2.74 -19.54
N TRP A 8 -2.13 -2.00 -18.87
CA TRP A 8 -2.54 -0.97 -17.90
C TRP A 8 -3.46 0.08 -18.54
N GLY A 9 -3.17 0.51 -19.76
CA GLY A 9 -4.04 1.42 -20.51
C GLY A 9 -5.44 0.87 -20.77
N PHE A 10 -5.55 -0.40 -21.18
CA PHE A 10 -6.85 -1.06 -21.36
C PHE A 10 -7.62 -1.23 -20.04
N VAL A 11 -6.93 -1.58 -18.95
CA VAL A 11 -7.54 -1.69 -17.62
C VAL A 11 -8.08 -0.33 -17.17
N THR A 12 -7.28 0.73 -17.27
CA THR A 12 -7.69 2.10 -16.93
C THR A 12 -8.90 2.55 -17.76
N LEU A 13 -8.89 2.30 -19.07
CA LEU A 13 -10.01 2.62 -19.95
C LEU A 13 -11.27 1.84 -19.54
N GLY A 14 -11.14 0.54 -19.26
CA GLY A 14 -12.22 -0.30 -18.79
C GLY A 14 -12.83 0.20 -17.47
N LEU A 15 -12.00 0.63 -16.51
CA LEU A 15 -12.47 1.20 -15.24
C LEU A 15 -13.20 2.53 -15.43
N LEU A 16 -12.71 3.40 -16.32
CA LEU A 16 -13.39 4.67 -16.65
C LEU A 16 -14.74 4.44 -17.33
N LEU A 17 -14.80 3.50 -18.27
CA LEU A 17 -16.07 3.12 -18.90
C LEU A 17 -17.03 2.50 -17.88
N ALA A 18 -16.54 1.61 -17.01
CA ALA A 18 -17.35 1.02 -15.96
C ALA A 18 -17.88 2.09 -14.99
N GLN A 19 -17.08 3.10 -14.65
CA GLN A 19 -17.52 4.23 -13.82
C GLN A 19 -18.66 5.00 -14.50
N PHE A 20 -18.51 5.31 -15.78
CA PHE A 20 -19.54 6.00 -16.55
C PHE A 20 -20.82 5.15 -16.65
N VAL A 21 -20.68 3.85 -16.88
CA VAL A 21 -21.79 2.90 -16.94
C VAL A 21 -22.51 2.81 -15.60
N ILE A 22 -21.81 2.72 -14.47
CA ILE A 22 -22.44 2.70 -13.13
C ILE A 22 -23.20 4.00 -12.85
N ILE A 23 -22.64 5.15 -13.21
CA ILE A 23 -23.33 6.44 -13.04
C ILE A 23 -24.66 6.45 -13.83
N LEU A 24 -24.63 6.05 -15.11
CA LEU A 24 -25.84 6.00 -15.94
C LEU A 24 -26.84 4.93 -15.51
N LEU A 25 -26.35 3.73 -15.17
CA LEU A 25 -27.19 2.63 -14.69
C LEU A 25 -27.87 2.98 -13.37
N SER A 26 -27.16 3.62 -12.44
CA SER A 26 -27.75 4.05 -11.17
C SER A 26 -28.96 4.96 -11.39
N TRP A 27 -28.90 5.84 -12.39
CA TRP A 27 -30.04 6.67 -12.77
C TRP A 27 -31.12 5.88 -13.49
N LEU A 28 -30.77 5.08 -14.50
CA LEU A 28 -31.73 4.33 -15.29
C LEU A 28 -32.55 3.37 -14.43
N VAL A 29 -31.91 2.67 -13.49
CA VAL A 29 -32.57 1.72 -12.58
C VAL A 29 -33.52 2.46 -11.64
N THR A 30 -33.08 3.56 -11.02
CA THR A 30 -33.97 4.37 -10.16
C THR A 30 -35.14 5.01 -10.92
N ALA A 31 -34.98 5.29 -12.21
CA ALA A 31 -36.05 5.83 -13.05
C ALA A 31 -37.04 4.74 -13.50
N ALA A 32 -36.57 3.52 -13.77
CA ALA A 32 -37.39 2.41 -14.23
C ALA A 32 -38.09 1.65 -13.09
N MET A 33 -37.46 1.57 -11.91
CA MET A 33 -37.94 0.84 -10.74
C MET A 33 -37.83 1.72 -9.50
N PRO A 34 -38.76 2.69 -9.32
CA PRO A 34 -38.70 3.64 -8.22
C PRO A 34 -39.00 3.03 -6.83
N GLU A 35 -39.53 1.82 -6.76
CA GLU A 35 -39.84 1.14 -5.49
C GLU A 35 -38.65 0.34 -4.92
N GLU A 36 -37.60 0.12 -5.71
CA GLU A 36 -36.39 -0.53 -5.23
C GLU A 36 -35.57 0.45 -4.36
N PRO A 37 -34.95 -0.01 -3.26
CA PRO A 37 -34.19 0.83 -2.33
C PRO A 37 -32.80 1.18 -2.88
N LEU A 38 -32.71 1.52 -4.17
CA LEU A 38 -31.48 1.85 -4.87
C LEU A 38 -31.31 3.37 -4.97
N ARG A 39 -30.05 3.82 -4.91
CA ARG A 39 -29.72 5.24 -4.95
C ARG A 39 -29.07 5.63 -6.26
N SER A 40 -29.54 6.74 -6.83
CA SER A 40 -28.98 7.30 -8.05
C SER A 40 -27.78 8.18 -7.75
N LEU A 41 -26.66 7.94 -8.43
CA LEU A 41 -25.47 8.81 -8.35
C LEU A 41 -25.70 10.17 -9.01
N LEU A 42 -26.66 10.28 -9.93
CA LEU A 42 -27.03 11.54 -10.60
C LEU A 42 -28.07 12.36 -9.81
N SER A 43 -28.57 11.84 -8.69
CA SER A 43 -29.40 12.64 -7.77
C SER A 43 -28.58 13.74 -7.10
N SER A 44 -29.25 14.77 -6.56
CA SER A 44 -28.57 15.84 -5.80
C SER A 44 -27.75 15.28 -4.62
N GLU A 45 -28.27 14.25 -3.96
CA GLU A 45 -27.57 13.54 -2.90
C GLU A 45 -26.37 12.75 -3.44
N GLY A 46 -26.55 12.01 -4.53
CA GLY A 46 -25.50 11.22 -5.18
C GLY A 46 -24.34 12.06 -5.67
N VAL A 47 -24.62 13.19 -6.32
CA VAL A 47 -23.60 14.13 -6.79
C VAL A 47 -22.83 14.72 -5.60
N ARG A 48 -23.53 15.16 -4.56
CA ARG A 48 -22.90 15.70 -3.33
C ARG A 48 -22.03 14.63 -2.65
N TRP A 49 -22.51 13.41 -2.56
CA TRP A 49 -21.77 12.30 -1.97
C TRP A 49 -20.53 11.97 -2.81
N TYR A 50 -20.67 11.83 -4.13
CA TYR A 50 -19.61 11.44 -5.05
C TYR A 50 -18.42 12.38 -4.98
N PHE A 51 -18.66 13.69 -5.06
CA PHE A 51 -17.59 14.69 -4.96
C PHE A 51 -17.12 14.92 -3.52
N GLY A 52 -18.04 14.87 -2.55
CA GLY A 52 -17.72 15.11 -1.14
C GLY A 52 -16.85 14.03 -0.51
N HIS A 53 -17.07 12.76 -0.84
CA HIS A 53 -16.35 11.62 -0.25
C HIS A 53 -15.19 11.13 -1.13
N MET A 54 -14.94 11.74 -2.29
CA MET A 54 -13.91 11.28 -3.23
C MET A 54 -12.51 11.20 -2.58
N ILE A 55 -12.13 12.22 -1.80
CA ILE A 55 -10.82 12.25 -1.12
C ILE A 55 -10.77 11.21 0.01
N GLU A 56 -11.87 11.02 0.74
CA GLU A 56 -11.96 10.03 1.82
C GLU A 56 -11.82 8.61 1.28
N ASN A 57 -12.49 8.32 0.16
CA ASN A 57 -12.38 7.04 -0.55
C ASN A 57 -10.93 6.79 -0.98
N PHE A 58 -10.25 7.80 -1.56
CA PHE A 58 -8.85 7.68 -1.95
C PHE A 58 -7.90 7.49 -0.76
N SER A 59 -8.18 8.17 0.35
CA SER A 59 -7.32 8.20 1.55
C SER A 59 -7.45 6.96 2.45
N SER A 60 -7.86 5.83 1.88
CA SER A 60 -7.96 4.55 2.56
C SER A 60 -6.62 4.04 3.14
N PRO A 61 -6.62 3.32 4.28
CA PRO A 61 -5.42 2.71 4.85
C PRO A 61 -4.66 1.79 3.88
N TYR A 62 -5.39 1.15 2.98
CA TYR A 62 -4.82 0.24 1.98
C TYR A 62 -3.92 0.96 0.98
N LEU A 63 -4.22 2.22 0.63
CA LEU A 63 -3.34 3.03 -0.23
C LEU A 63 -2.01 3.29 0.47
N SER A 64 -2.04 3.62 1.76
CA SER A 64 -0.84 3.83 2.57
C SER A 64 -0.01 2.54 2.68
N TRP A 65 -0.66 1.40 2.89
CA TRP A 65 0.01 0.10 2.89
C TRP A 65 0.64 -0.23 1.54
N LEU A 66 -0.08 -0.01 0.43
CA LEU A 66 0.42 -0.19 -0.92
C LEU A 66 1.67 0.66 -1.17
N LEU A 67 1.63 1.94 -0.79
CA LEU A 67 2.74 2.88 -0.96
C LEU A 67 3.97 2.42 -0.17
N LEU A 68 3.81 2.13 1.12
CA LEU A 68 4.90 1.71 1.99
C LEU A 68 5.52 0.38 1.52
N LEU A 69 4.70 -0.58 1.09
CA LEU A 69 5.19 -1.84 0.55
C LEU A 69 5.93 -1.64 -0.77
N CYS A 70 5.47 -0.74 -1.64
CA CYS A 70 6.17 -0.42 -2.88
C CYS A 70 7.57 0.16 -2.59
N VAL A 71 7.68 1.08 -1.64
CA VAL A 71 8.99 1.62 -1.19
C VAL A 71 9.88 0.50 -0.63
N ALA A 72 9.35 -0.32 0.29
CA ALA A 72 10.11 -1.41 0.90
C ALA A 72 10.59 -2.45 -0.13
N LEU A 73 9.70 -2.91 -1.01
CA LEU A 73 10.05 -3.87 -2.06
C LEU A 73 11.02 -3.27 -3.08
N GLY A 74 10.91 -1.97 -3.37
CA GLY A 74 11.87 -1.22 -4.18
C GLY A 74 13.26 -1.22 -3.55
N ALA A 75 13.34 -0.88 -2.26
CA ALA A 75 14.59 -0.88 -1.50
C ALA A 75 15.24 -2.27 -1.45
N VAL A 76 14.45 -3.32 -1.17
CA VAL A 76 14.92 -4.72 -1.10
C VAL A 76 15.44 -5.22 -2.45
N LYS A 77 14.74 -4.90 -3.55
CA LYS A 77 15.21 -5.28 -4.89
C LYS A 77 16.49 -4.53 -5.28
N SER A 78 16.56 -3.24 -4.94
CA SER A 78 17.69 -2.38 -5.28
C SER A 78 18.93 -2.68 -4.44
N SER A 79 18.76 -3.20 -3.21
CA SER A 79 19.87 -3.61 -2.34
C SER A 79 20.56 -4.89 -2.82
N ARG A 80 19.97 -5.62 -3.78
CA ARG A 80 20.48 -6.88 -4.35
C ARG A 80 20.71 -7.98 -3.31
N ILE A 81 20.04 -7.90 -2.15
CA ILE A 81 20.16 -8.89 -1.07
C ILE A 81 19.76 -10.31 -1.52
N PHE A 82 18.88 -10.44 -2.51
CA PHE A 82 18.47 -11.73 -3.08
C PHE A 82 19.30 -12.19 -4.29
N SER A 83 20.19 -11.33 -4.82
CA SER A 83 21.02 -11.64 -6.00
C SER A 83 22.42 -12.13 -5.63
N ILE A 84 22.55 -12.70 -4.43
CA ILE A 84 23.82 -13.19 -3.89
C ILE A 84 24.27 -14.43 -4.67
N LYS A 85 25.53 -14.42 -5.12
CA LYS A 85 26.18 -15.57 -5.75
C LYS A 85 27.16 -16.20 -4.77
N PHE A 86 27.19 -17.53 -4.71
CA PHE A 86 28.17 -18.26 -3.90
C PHE A 86 29.49 -18.46 -4.66
N PRO A 87 30.66 -18.36 -4.00
CA PRO A 87 30.85 -18.09 -2.57
C PRO A 87 30.63 -16.61 -2.19
N LEU A 88 30.14 -16.40 -0.96
CA LEU A 88 29.89 -15.05 -0.43
C LEU A 88 31.20 -14.25 -0.35
N THR A 89 31.17 -13.02 -0.84
CA THR A 89 32.27 -12.08 -0.61
C THR A 89 32.34 -11.69 0.86
N PHE A 90 33.54 -11.28 1.33
CA PHE A 90 33.73 -10.82 2.71
C PHE A 90 32.74 -9.70 3.10
N ARG A 91 32.52 -8.74 2.18
CA ARG A 91 31.57 -7.64 2.36
C ARG A 91 30.13 -8.12 2.54
N GLN A 92 29.68 -9.08 1.71
CA GLN A 92 28.33 -9.64 1.83
C GLN A 92 28.14 -10.40 3.14
N ARG A 93 29.16 -11.13 3.60
CA ARG A 93 29.08 -11.83 4.90
C ARG A 93 28.95 -10.84 6.05
N LEU A 94 29.75 -9.77 6.05
CA LEU A 94 29.65 -8.71 7.05
C LEU A 94 28.29 -7.99 7.00
N ALA A 95 27.79 -7.68 5.79
CA ALA A 95 26.49 -7.04 5.59
C ALA A 95 25.34 -7.92 6.12
N LEU A 96 25.36 -9.22 5.86
CA LEU A 96 24.36 -10.16 6.39
C LEU A 96 24.43 -10.30 7.91
N GLN A 97 25.63 -10.31 8.49
CA GLN A 97 25.78 -10.30 9.95
C GLN A 97 25.21 -9.04 10.57
N LEU A 98 25.50 -7.88 9.98
CA LEU A 98 24.98 -6.59 10.44
C LEU A 98 23.45 -6.55 10.36
N VAL A 99 22.86 -6.92 9.22
CA VAL A 99 21.39 -6.99 9.08
C VAL A 99 20.79 -8.02 10.04
N GLY A 100 21.48 -9.13 10.31
CA GLY A 100 21.05 -10.11 11.30
C GLY A 100 21.00 -9.52 12.71
N VAL A 101 22.00 -8.72 13.09
CA VAL A 101 22.01 -7.99 14.37
C VAL A 101 20.91 -6.93 14.42
N GLU A 102 20.73 -6.15 13.35
CA GLU A 102 19.65 -5.16 13.25
C GLU A 102 18.27 -5.82 13.39
N LEU A 103 18.07 -6.99 12.77
CA LEU A 103 16.84 -7.77 12.90
C LEU A 103 16.61 -8.23 14.34
N LEU A 104 17.64 -8.73 15.02
CA LEU A 104 17.54 -9.15 16.42
C LEU A 104 17.20 -7.97 17.34
N ILE A 105 17.83 -6.81 17.13
CA ILE A 105 17.53 -5.58 17.88
C ILE A 105 16.08 -5.15 17.62
N PHE A 106 15.65 -5.15 16.37
CA PHE A 106 14.28 -4.80 15.99
C PHE A 106 13.26 -5.74 16.66
N LEU A 107 13.50 -7.06 16.62
CA LEU A 107 12.65 -8.04 17.30
C LEU A 107 12.64 -7.84 18.81
N ALA A 108 13.79 -7.52 19.43
CA ALA A 108 13.86 -7.23 20.85
C ALA A 108 13.08 -5.96 21.23
N ILE A 109 13.12 -4.92 20.40
CA ILE A 109 12.33 -3.69 20.60
C ILE A 109 10.83 -4.01 20.50
N ILE A 110 10.40 -4.72 19.46
CA ILE A 110 8.99 -5.09 19.27
C ILE A 110 8.52 -6.00 20.42
N ALA A 111 9.33 -6.97 20.84
CA ALA A 111 9.05 -7.84 21.98
C ALA A 111 8.94 -7.04 23.29
N SER A 112 9.83 -6.08 23.52
CA SER A 112 9.79 -5.19 24.68
C SER A 112 8.49 -4.37 24.72
N LEU A 113 8.08 -3.81 23.57
CA LEU A 113 6.87 -3.00 23.46
C LEU A 113 5.56 -3.81 23.51
N THR A 114 5.63 -5.14 23.36
CA THR A 114 4.45 -6.04 23.34
C THR A 114 4.36 -6.99 24.54
N LEU A 115 5.45 -7.39 25.18
CA LEU A 115 5.45 -8.42 26.23
C LEU A 115 5.67 -7.86 27.64
N LEU A 116 6.20 -6.63 27.77
CA LEU A 116 6.39 -6.03 29.09
C LEU A 116 5.04 -5.61 29.70
N PRO A 117 4.89 -5.65 31.04
CA PRO A 117 3.65 -5.28 31.72
C PRO A 117 3.23 -3.80 31.52
N HIS A 118 4.12 -2.96 30.95
CA HIS A 118 3.81 -1.61 30.45
C HIS A 118 3.73 -1.59 28.91
N ALA A 119 3.12 -2.59 28.28
CA ALA A 119 3.10 -2.73 26.82
C ALA A 119 2.29 -1.62 26.15
N ILE A 120 2.98 -0.55 25.76
CA ILE A 120 2.43 0.66 25.14
C ILE A 120 1.72 0.35 23.81
N LEU A 121 2.11 -0.72 23.12
CA LEU A 121 1.52 -1.11 21.83
C LEU A 121 0.31 -2.05 21.95
N LEU A 122 0.01 -2.58 23.14
CA LEU A 122 -1.21 -3.35 23.35
C LEU A 122 -2.41 -2.45 23.63
N SER A 123 -3.58 -3.00 23.34
CA SER A 123 -4.84 -2.41 23.80
C SER A 123 -4.83 -2.31 25.32
N VAL A 124 -5.57 -1.34 25.88
CA VAL A 124 -5.80 -1.17 27.33
C VAL A 124 -6.35 -2.47 27.98
N THR A 125 -6.88 -3.38 27.16
CA THR A 125 -7.41 -4.70 27.54
C THR A 125 -6.39 -5.85 27.50
N GLY A 126 -5.15 -5.62 27.06
CA GLY A 126 -4.13 -6.68 26.95
C GLY A 126 -4.31 -7.63 25.76
N HIS A 127 -5.22 -7.33 24.83
CA HIS A 127 -5.37 -8.09 23.59
C HIS A 127 -4.45 -7.56 22.48
N LEU A 128 -3.89 -8.49 21.68
CA LEU A 128 -3.08 -8.18 20.49
C LEU A 128 -3.96 -7.73 19.30
N TYR A 129 -5.24 -8.08 19.29
CA TYR A 129 -6.20 -7.66 18.27
C TYR A 129 -7.56 -7.36 18.93
N PRO A 130 -8.19 -6.19 18.68
CA PRO A 130 -7.67 -5.02 17.97
C PRO A 130 -6.73 -4.18 18.87
N SER A 131 -5.49 -3.97 18.45
CA SER A 131 -4.48 -3.13 19.15
C SER A 131 -3.72 -2.22 18.17
N SER A 132 -3.01 -1.22 18.70
CA SER A 132 -2.12 -0.34 17.93
C SER A 132 -1.04 -1.14 17.19
N PHE A 133 -0.56 -2.25 17.78
CA PHE A 133 0.34 -3.18 17.11
C PHE A 133 -0.28 -3.79 15.85
N SER A 134 -1.51 -4.31 15.94
CA SER A 134 -2.18 -4.95 14.80
C SER A 134 -2.46 -3.99 13.64
N GLN A 135 -2.75 -2.72 13.92
CA GLN A 135 -2.94 -1.69 12.89
C GLN A 135 -1.60 -1.25 12.26
N GLY A 136 -0.52 -1.26 13.04
CA GLY A 136 0.80 -0.81 12.62
C GLY A 136 1.70 -1.88 12.00
N ILE A 137 1.29 -3.15 11.97
CA ILE A 137 2.17 -4.27 11.60
C ILE A 137 2.76 -4.12 10.19
N ILE A 138 1.96 -3.66 9.22
CA ILE A 138 2.40 -3.45 7.84
C ILE A 138 3.38 -2.26 7.76
N PRO A 139 3.06 -1.06 8.27
CA PRO A 139 4.02 0.05 8.33
C PRO A 139 5.33 -0.31 9.05
N ILE A 140 5.23 -0.93 10.23
CA ILE A 140 6.39 -1.32 11.04
C ILE A 140 7.30 -2.29 10.27
N GLY A 141 6.72 -3.32 9.65
CA GLY A 141 7.47 -4.26 8.82
C GLY A 141 8.11 -3.60 7.58
N ALA A 142 7.39 -2.70 6.91
CA ALA A 142 7.91 -1.97 5.76
C ALA A 142 9.10 -1.08 6.14
N PHE A 143 9.02 -0.34 7.24
CA PHE A 143 10.14 0.47 7.73
C PHE A 143 11.35 -0.38 8.11
N ALA A 144 11.15 -1.53 8.77
CA ALA A 144 12.24 -2.45 9.09
C ALA A 144 12.93 -2.98 7.82
N LEU A 145 12.15 -3.42 6.83
CA LEU A 145 12.70 -3.89 5.55
C LEU A 145 13.49 -2.80 4.81
N ILE A 146 13.01 -1.56 4.84
CA ILE A 146 13.73 -0.41 4.27
C ILE A 146 15.07 -0.23 4.98
N ALA A 147 15.07 -0.19 6.31
CA ALA A 147 16.28 -0.03 7.11
C ALA A 147 17.32 -1.13 6.80
N PHE A 148 16.90 -2.41 6.87
CA PHE A 148 17.77 -3.55 6.57
C PHE A 148 18.32 -3.51 5.13
N SER A 149 17.51 -3.07 4.17
CA SER A 149 17.92 -2.96 2.77
C SER A 149 18.98 -1.88 2.56
N ILE A 150 18.82 -0.73 3.21
CA ILE A 150 19.80 0.36 3.13
C ILE A 150 21.10 -0.06 3.82
N SER A 151 21.03 -0.60 5.05
CA SER A 151 22.20 -1.07 5.79
C SER A 151 22.99 -2.13 5.01
N TYR A 152 22.30 -3.10 4.40
CA TYR A 152 22.93 -4.09 3.53
C TYR A 152 23.64 -3.44 2.33
N ALA A 153 22.95 -2.53 1.63
CA ALA A 153 23.45 -1.89 0.41
C ALA A 153 24.66 -0.99 0.67
N VAL A 154 24.67 -0.29 1.81
CA VAL A 154 25.80 0.55 2.26
C VAL A 154 27.03 -0.31 2.54
N VAL A 155 26.88 -1.42 3.29
CA VAL A 155 28.02 -2.30 3.61
C VAL A 155 28.56 -3.04 2.38
N CYS A 156 27.69 -3.40 1.44
CA CYS A 156 28.11 -3.98 0.16
C CYS A 156 28.78 -2.95 -0.77
N GLY A 157 28.61 -1.65 -0.52
CA GLY A 157 29.15 -0.56 -1.33
C GLY A 157 28.32 -0.23 -2.57
N GLU A 158 27.07 -0.70 -2.62
CA GLU A 158 26.09 -0.38 -3.67
C GLU A 158 25.50 1.02 -3.49
N VAL A 159 25.46 1.52 -2.25
CA VAL A 159 25.08 2.90 -1.91
C VAL A 159 26.31 3.63 -1.41
N GLN A 160 26.71 4.68 -2.12
CA GLN A 160 27.85 5.52 -1.72
C GLN A 160 27.41 6.95 -1.42
N LYS A 161 26.32 7.39 -2.05
CA LYS A 161 25.75 8.72 -1.89
C LYS A 161 24.32 8.64 -1.34
N ILE A 162 23.88 9.75 -0.76
CA ILE A 162 22.48 9.93 -0.33
C ILE A 162 21.52 9.80 -1.54
N GLU A 163 21.96 10.23 -2.72
CA GLU A 163 21.23 10.09 -3.99
C GLU A 163 20.92 8.62 -4.30
N ASP A 164 21.88 7.72 -4.09
CA ASP A 164 21.70 6.29 -4.34
C ASP A 164 20.64 5.73 -3.38
N ALA A 165 20.71 6.09 -2.10
CA ALA A 165 19.71 5.68 -1.11
C ALA A 165 18.30 6.19 -1.47
N PHE A 166 18.17 7.44 -1.92
CA PHE A 166 16.88 7.99 -2.38
C PHE A 166 16.38 7.30 -3.65
N SER A 167 17.27 6.96 -4.58
CA SER A 167 16.92 6.21 -5.79
C SER A 167 16.37 4.82 -5.46
N MET A 168 16.92 4.14 -4.44
CA MET A 168 16.42 2.84 -3.99
C MET A 168 15.00 2.92 -3.44
N LEU A 169 14.69 3.96 -2.65
CA LEU A 169 13.37 4.18 -2.07
C LEU A 169 12.31 4.51 -3.14
N THR A 170 12.70 5.23 -4.18
CA THR A 170 11.79 5.65 -5.26
C THR A 170 11.61 4.60 -6.36
N ALA A 171 12.58 3.70 -6.56
CA ALA A 171 12.55 2.68 -7.62
C ALA A 171 11.27 1.81 -7.60
N GLY A 172 10.82 1.44 -6.40
CA GLY A 172 9.59 0.67 -6.22
C GLY A 172 8.33 1.44 -6.61
N ILE A 173 8.25 2.72 -6.24
CA ILE A 173 7.13 3.61 -6.61
C ILE A 173 7.09 3.82 -8.12
N ILE A 174 8.22 4.10 -8.76
CA ILE A 174 8.31 4.32 -10.21
C ILE A 174 7.81 3.08 -10.96
N THR A 175 8.23 1.90 -10.52
CA THR A 175 7.81 0.63 -11.13
C THR A 175 6.32 0.35 -10.91
N ALA A 176 5.79 0.72 -9.74
CA ALA A 176 4.39 0.53 -9.37
C ALA A 176 3.46 1.70 -9.77
N ALA A 177 3.96 2.75 -10.42
CA ALA A 177 3.17 3.93 -10.79
C ALA A 177 1.82 3.61 -11.48
N PRO A 178 1.75 2.66 -12.45
CA PRO A 178 0.47 2.30 -13.07
C PRO A 178 -0.55 1.69 -12.10
N LEU A 179 -0.08 0.98 -11.07
CA LEU A 179 -0.91 0.35 -10.06
C LEU A 179 -1.68 1.39 -9.23
N PHE A 180 -1.03 2.51 -8.87
CA PHE A 180 -1.69 3.59 -8.13
C PHE A 180 -2.83 4.22 -8.91
N VAL A 181 -2.66 4.42 -10.22
CA VAL A 181 -3.71 4.98 -11.09
C VAL A 181 -4.91 4.03 -11.14
N VAL A 182 -4.66 2.73 -11.38
CA VAL A 182 -5.72 1.72 -11.41
C VAL A 182 -6.42 1.60 -10.05
N TYR A 183 -5.66 1.65 -8.96
CA TYR A 183 -6.19 1.59 -7.60
C TYR A 183 -7.18 2.73 -7.33
N LEU A 184 -6.80 3.97 -7.63
CA LEU A 184 -7.67 5.14 -7.38
C LEU A 184 -9.00 5.03 -8.14
N LEU A 185 -8.94 4.60 -9.41
CA LEU A 185 -10.15 4.39 -10.22
C LEU A 185 -10.99 3.23 -9.69
N ALA A 186 -10.36 2.12 -9.33
CA ALA A 186 -11.06 0.95 -8.80
C ALA A 186 -11.75 1.24 -7.47
N VAL A 187 -11.12 2.01 -6.58
CA VAL A 187 -11.72 2.41 -5.30
C VAL A 187 -12.90 3.36 -5.50
N GLN A 188 -12.80 4.34 -6.41
CA GLN A 188 -13.96 5.21 -6.70
C GLN A 188 -15.11 4.40 -7.30
N LEU A 189 -14.82 3.44 -8.18
CA LEU A 189 -15.82 2.56 -8.77
C LEU A 189 -16.49 1.69 -7.71
N TYR A 190 -15.70 1.08 -6.84
CA TYR A 190 -16.19 0.29 -5.72
C TYR A 190 -17.08 1.12 -4.79
N ALA A 191 -16.62 2.31 -4.39
CA ALA A 191 -17.38 3.19 -3.54
C ALA A 191 -18.71 3.62 -4.20
N SER A 192 -18.68 3.91 -5.52
CA SER A 192 -19.87 4.25 -6.30
C SER A 192 -20.89 3.09 -6.35
N ALA A 193 -20.40 1.86 -6.52
CA ALA A 193 -21.25 0.67 -6.49
C ALA A 193 -21.86 0.44 -5.10
N VAL A 194 -21.06 0.61 -4.03
CA VAL A 194 -21.55 0.50 -2.65
C VAL A 194 -22.62 1.56 -2.37
N PHE A 195 -22.39 2.82 -2.76
CA PHE A 195 -23.38 3.89 -2.59
C PHE A 195 -24.72 3.56 -3.22
N MET A 196 -24.71 3.04 -4.46
CA MET A 196 -25.93 2.64 -5.17
C MET A 196 -26.73 1.57 -4.40
N LEU A 197 -26.04 0.65 -3.72
CA LEU A 197 -26.62 -0.50 -3.00
C LEU A 197 -26.95 -0.19 -1.53
N THR A 198 -26.42 0.89 -0.95
CA THR A 198 -26.72 1.25 0.44
C THR A 198 -28.17 1.72 0.59
N VAL A 199 -28.94 0.96 1.37
CA VAL A 199 -30.32 1.27 1.77
C VAL A 199 -30.28 2.23 2.97
N ASN A 200 -31.11 3.27 2.95
CA ASN A 200 -31.31 4.20 4.08
C ASN A 200 -32.06 3.54 5.24
#